data_AF-A0A7C5YDR4-F1
#
_entry.id   AF-A0A7C5YDR4-F1
#
_cell.length_a   1.000
_cell.length_b   1.000
_cell.length_c   1.000
_cell.angle_alpha   90.00
_cell.angle_beta   90.00
_cell.angle_gamma   90.00
#
_symmetry.space_group_name_H-M   'P 1'
#
loop_
_entity.id
_entity.type
_entity.pdbx_description
1 polymer ?
#
loop_
_entity_poly.entity_id
_entity_poly.type
_entity_poly.pdbx_seq_one_letter_code
_entity_poly.pdbx_strand_id
1 'polypeptide(L)'
;MRFYWDDEETPSIEVPLGDFFCNGHGLRYNVNSLPIVVNPSGGFNCYFPMPFRKRALITIENQHWEDIGGFFYQITYSLTDIPDGAAYFHAQWRRSMTRREHPEHTILDGVVGRGHYVGTFIAWTQLSNGWWGEGEVKFYIDGDTEYPTICGTGTEDYFGGAWGFGGQTYCTPFLGYPLFRNEPGEVPRHALYRWHICDPIRFKHDIRVTIQALGWYPNGKYQPLTDDIASVAYWYQTEPHAPFPPMLPLRERWSR
;
A
#
# COMPACT_ATOMS: atom_id res chain seq x y z
N MET A 1 -0.24 7.21 11.90
CA MET A 1 -0.79 8.46 11.35
C MET A 1 -2.24 8.20 11.02
N ARG A 2 -3.14 9.13 11.40
CA ARG A 2 -4.57 9.00 11.12
C ARG A 2 -5.16 10.29 10.56
N PHE A 3 -6.12 10.15 9.66
CA PHE A 3 -6.93 11.26 9.14
C PHE A 3 -8.41 10.93 9.32
N TYR A 4 -9.17 11.95 9.70
CA TYR A 4 -10.62 11.89 9.86
C TYR A 4 -11.22 13.01 9.03
N TRP A 5 -12.20 12.69 8.19
CA TRP A 5 -12.88 13.69 7.38
C TRP A 5 -14.19 14.10 8.03
N ASP A 6 -14.48 15.39 7.97
CA ASP A 6 -15.69 15.97 8.50
C ASP A 6 -15.97 15.51 9.95
N ASP A 7 -17.14 14.95 10.22
CA ASP A 7 -17.54 14.56 11.57
C ASP A 7 -17.37 13.05 11.84
N GLU A 8 -16.55 12.37 11.03
CA GLU A 8 -16.29 10.93 11.21
C GLU A 8 -15.64 10.62 12.56
N GLU A 9 -16.12 9.55 13.20
CA GLU A 9 -15.55 9.01 14.43
C GLU A 9 -14.42 8.01 14.15
N THR A 10 -14.43 7.39 12.97
CA THR A 10 -13.43 6.41 12.53
C THR A 10 -12.53 7.00 11.45
N PRO A 11 -11.23 6.65 11.43
CA PRO A 11 -10.31 7.26 10.49
C PRO A 11 -10.44 6.69 9.08
N SER A 12 -10.56 7.55 8.06
CA SER A 12 -10.43 7.16 6.66
C SER A 12 -8.98 6.88 6.24
N ILE A 13 -8.01 7.35 7.02
CA ILE A 13 -6.59 6.96 6.85
C ILE A 13 -6.09 6.40 8.17
N GLU A 14 -5.57 5.17 8.19
CA GLU A 14 -4.83 4.63 9.33
C GLU A 14 -3.64 3.79 8.84
N VAL A 15 -2.44 4.35 9.00
CA VAL A 15 -1.20 3.85 8.40
C VAL A 15 0.02 4.20 9.26
N PRO A 16 1.08 3.36 9.29
CA PRO A 16 2.40 3.81 9.71
C PRO A 16 2.89 4.97 8.81
N LEU A 17 3.60 5.93 9.40
CA LEU A 17 3.99 7.16 8.69
C LEU A 17 4.85 6.86 7.46
N GLY A 18 5.89 6.02 7.59
CA GLY A 18 6.78 5.69 6.49
C GLY A 18 6.06 4.98 5.34
N ASP A 19 5.28 3.95 5.65
CA ASP A 19 4.55 3.12 4.68
C ASP A 19 3.59 3.94 3.80
N PHE A 20 2.93 4.97 4.36
CA PHE A 20 2.08 5.89 3.59
C PHE A 20 2.82 6.63 2.46
N PHE A 21 4.11 6.87 2.65
CA PHE A 21 4.97 7.52 1.67
C PHE A 21 5.87 6.53 0.92
N CYS A 22 5.46 5.27 0.87
CA CYS A 22 6.21 4.20 0.23
C CYS A 22 7.60 3.94 0.84
N ASN A 23 7.80 4.23 2.13
CA ASN A 23 8.99 3.91 2.91
C ASN A 23 8.66 2.88 4.00
N GLY A 24 8.64 1.61 3.58
CA GLY A 24 8.44 0.46 4.47
C GLY A 24 9.74 -0.01 5.12
N HIS A 25 9.65 -1.12 5.85
CA HIS A 25 10.79 -1.77 6.52
C HIS A 25 11.50 -0.95 7.61
N GLY A 26 10.95 0.21 7.99
CA GLY A 26 11.67 1.16 8.86
C GLY A 26 12.94 1.73 8.21
N LEU A 27 13.02 1.68 6.87
CA LEU A 27 14.18 2.14 6.11
C LEU A 27 13.86 3.43 5.37
N ARG A 28 14.89 4.25 5.18
CA ARG A 28 14.80 5.47 4.37
C ARG A 28 15.38 5.26 2.98
N TYR A 29 14.57 5.45 1.96
CA TYR A 29 14.99 5.44 0.55
C TYR A 29 14.19 6.45 -0.27
N ASN A 30 14.74 6.87 -1.40
CA ASN A 30 14.10 7.88 -2.24
C ASN A 30 12.93 7.27 -3.03
N VAL A 31 11.88 8.05 -3.20
CA VAL A 31 10.71 7.70 -4.02
C VAL A 31 10.42 8.87 -4.93
N ASN A 32 10.35 8.63 -6.24
CA ASN A 32 10.05 9.66 -7.24
C ASN A 32 8.85 9.23 -8.09
N SER A 33 7.66 9.53 -7.59
CA SER A 33 6.39 9.25 -8.27
C SER A 33 5.52 10.50 -8.35
N LEU A 34 4.39 10.42 -9.06
CA LEU A 34 3.50 11.56 -9.22
C LEU A 34 2.82 11.97 -7.89
N PRO A 35 2.14 11.06 -7.14
CA PRO A 35 1.44 11.46 -5.92
C PRO A 35 2.30 11.42 -4.66
N ILE A 36 3.39 10.65 -4.64
CA ILE A 36 4.24 10.46 -3.45
C ILE A 36 5.70 10.68 -3.83
N VAL A 37 6.37 11.57 -3.11
CA VAL A 37 7.80 11.88 -3.32
C VAL A 37 8.53 11.88 -1.99
N VAL A 38 9.56 11.02 -1.87
CA VAL A 38 10.51 11.03 -0.76
C VAL A 38 11.85 11.49 -1.31
N ASN A 39 12.18 12.75 -1.04
CA ASN A 39 13.41 13.39 -1.51
C ASN A 39 14.61 13.05 -0.59
N PRO A 40 15.86 13.28 -1.07
CA PRO A 40 17.06 13.06 -0.27
C PRO A 40 16.96 13.66 1.13
N SER A 41 17.54 12.97 2.11
CA SER A 41 17.50 13.33 3.54
C SER A 41 16.13 13.29 4.24
N GLY A 42 15.08 12.77 3.58
CA GLY A 42 13.79 12.48 4.22
C GLY A 42 12.74 13.58 4.07
N GLY A 43 12.65 14.20 2.90
CA GLY A 43 11.52 15.08 2.57
C GLY A 43 10.32 14.28 2.07
N PHE A 44 9.37 13.95 2.94
CA PHE A 44 8.16 13.18 2.63
C PHE A 44 7.05 14.10 2.10
N ASN A 45 6.59 13.88 0.86
CA ASN A 45 5.59 14.70 0.19
C ASN A 45 4.45 13.85 -0.36
N CYS A 46 3.21 14.34 -0.21
CA CYS A 46 2.01 13.74 -0.76
C CYS A 46 1.20 14.79 -1.53
N TYR A 47 0.79 14.43 -2.74
CA TYR A 47 0.07 15.28 -3.69
C TYR A 47 -1.31 14.72 -4.06
N PHE A 48 -1.79 13.68 -3.37
CA PHE A 48 -3.17 13.24 -3.52
C PHE A 48 -4.12 14.36 -3.07
N PRO A 49 -5.13 14.73 -3.89
CA PRO A 49 -6.21 15.59 -3.42
C PRO A 49 -6.96 14.94 -2.26
N MET A 50 -7.19 15.66 -1.17
CA MET A 50 -7.93 15.14 -0.01
C MET A 50 -9.10 16.08 0.32
N PRO A 51 -10.24 15.94 -0.38
CA PRO A 51 -11.40 16.80 -0.14
C PRO A 51 -11.97 16.58 1.27
N PHE A 52 -12.42 17.67 1.89
CA PHE A 52 -13.25 17.67 3.10
C PHE A 52 -14.28 18.79 2.99
N ARG A 53 -15.45 18.65 3.62
CA ARG A 53 -16.56 19.63 3.50
C ARG A 53 -16.73 20.48 4.76
N LYS A 54 -16.35 19.95 5.93
CA LYS A 54 -16.49 20.60 7.24
C LYS A 54 -15.16 20.77 7.93
N ARG A 55 -14.38 19.68 8.08
CA ARG A 55 -13.08 19.70 8.77
C ARG A 55 -12.20 18.53 8.33
N ALA A 56 -10.90 18.65 8.56
CA ALA A 56 -9.95 17.55 8.48
C ALA A 56 -9.16 17.50 9.79
N LEU A 57 -9.16 16.35 10.46
CA LEU A 57 -8.36 16.11 11.67
C LEU A 57 -7.24 15.13 11.32
N ILE A 58 -6.00 15.53 11.57
CA ILE A 58 -4.82 14.71 11.34
C ILE A 58 -4.15 14.43 12.69
N THR A 59 -3.91 13.17 13.01
CA THR A 59 -3.24 12.76 14.23
C THR A 59 -1.96 11.97 13.94
N ILE A 60 -0.93 12.25 14.72
CA ILE A 60 0.35 11.55 14.69
C ILE A 60 0.59 10.99 16.08
N GLU A 61 0.97 9.72 16.13
CA GLU A 61 1.23 9.00 17.37
C GLU A 61 2.66 8.47 17.30
N ASN A 62 3.48 8.84 18.29
CA ASN A 62 4.79 8.22 18.46
C ASN A 62 4.61 6.87 19.16
N GLN A 63 4.96 5.80 18.47
CA GLN A 63 4.97 4.44 19.01
C GLN A 63 6.39 3.86 19.10
N HIS A 64 7.41 4.69 18.86
CA HIS A 64 8.80 4.35 19.12
C HIS A 64 9.06 4.43 20.63
N TRP A 65 10.07 3.69 21.11
CA TRP A 65 10.44 3.69 22.54
C TRP A 65 11.27 4.92 22.96
N GLU A 66 11.56 5.83 22.03
CA GLU A 66 12.29 7.08 22.26
C GLU A 66 11.46 8.27 21.79
N ASP A 67 11.72 9.42 22.39
CA ASP A 67 11.12 10.70 21.99
C ASP A 67 11.63 11.11 20.60
N ILE A 68 10.69 11.60 19.77
CA ILE A 68 11.02 12.18 18.48
C ILE A 68 11.45 13.62 18.70
N GLY A 69 12.75 13.89 18.60
CA GLY A 69 13.34 15.22 18.86
C GLY A 69 12.90 16.34 17.92
N GLY A 70 12.24 16.02 16.80
CA GLY A 70 11.66 17.02 15.90
C GLY A 70 10.69 16.40 14.90
N PHE A 71 9.51 17.01 14.76
CA PHE A 71 8.51 16.65 13.76
C PHE A 71 8.10 17.92 13.01
N PHE A 72 8.51 18.00 11.75
CA PHE A 72 8.26 19.14 10.87
C PHE A 72 7.23 18.74 9.82
N TYR A 73 6.20 19.56 9.64
CA TYR A 73 5.15 19.30 8.67
C TYR A 73 4.66 20.60 8.03
N GLN A 74 4.11 20.47 6.83
CA GLN A 74 3.35 21.51 6.16
C GLN A 74 2.11 20.86 5.56
N ILE A 75 0.95 21.46 5.82
CA ILE A 75 -0.32 21.07 5.21
C ILE A 75 -0.81 22.29 4.43
N THR A 76 -0.79 22.18 3.11
CA THR A 76 -1.28 23.23 2.21
C THR A 76 -2.65 22.80 1.69
N TYR A 77 -3.66 23.68 1.83
CA TYR A 77 -5.02 23.43 1.36
C TYR A 77 -5.68 24.71 0.89
N SER A 78 -6.77 24.57 0.14
CA SER A 78 -7.62 25.67 -0.32
C SER A 78 -9.04 25.44 0.15
N LEU A 79 -9.66 26.46 0.76
CA LEU A 79 -11.08 26.45 1.08
C LEU A 79 -11.86 26.90 -0.16
N THR A 80 -12.64 25.98 -0.71
CA THR A 80 -13.42 26.17 -1.94
C THR A 80 -14.66 25.29 -1.87
N ASP A 81 -15.62 25.56 -2.76
CA ASP A 81 -16.73 24.65 -2.98
C ASP A 81 -16.20 23.30 -3.47
N ILE A 82 -16.58 22.23 -2.76
CA ILE A 82 -16.26 20.85 -3.12
C ILE A 82 -17.45 20.29 -3.89
N PRO A 83 -17.27 19.73 -5.10
CA PRO A 83 -18.37 19.14 -5.85
C PRO A 83 -19.13 18.09 -5.05
N ASP A 84 -20.46 18.04 -5.19
CA ASP A 84 -21.31 17.08 -4.46
C ASP A 84 -20.89 15.62 -4.70
N GLY A 85 -20.41 15.31 -5.91
CA GLY A 85 -19.92 13.99 -6.30
C GLY A 85 -18.47 13.68 -5.88
N ALA A 86 -17.77 14.59 -5.19
CA ALA A 86 -16.41 14.36 -4.74
C ALA A 86 -16.38 13.31 -3.62
N ALA A 87 -15.55 12.29 -3.83
CA ALA A 87 -15.25 11.23 -2.87
C ALA A 87 -14.11 11.63 -1.94
N TYR A 88 -13.98 10.94 -0.82
CA TYR A 88 -12.96 11.18 0.21
C TYR A 88 -11.80 10.23 0.05
N PHE A 89 -10.59 10.71 0.32
CA PHE A 89 -9.37 9.93 0.19
C PHE A 89 -9.19 8.98 1.37
N HIS A 90 -8.82 7.75 1.08
CA HIS A 90 -8.61 6.72 2.08
C HIS A 90 -7.27 6.04 1.86
N ALA A 91 -6.66 5.61 2.97
CA ALA A 91 -5.50 4.74 2.93
C ALA A 91 -5.44 3.82 4.15
N GLN A 92 -5.22 2.53 3.90
CA GLN A 92 -5.24 1.52 4.94
C GLN A 92 -4.03 0.61 4.82
N TRP A 93 -3.39 0.37 5.96
CA TRP A 93 -2.25 -0.51 6.06
C TRP A 93 -2.66 -1.92 6.48
N ARG A 94 -2.04 -2.93 5.86
CA ARG A 94 -2.17 -4.34 6.26
C ARG A 94 -0.80 -5.00 6.29
N ARG A 95 -0.67 -6.07 7.08
CA ARG A 95 0.48 -6.98 7.05
C ARG A 95 0.05 -8.41 7.30
N SER A 96 0.70 -9.35 6.61
CA SER A 96 0.59 -10.76 6.94
C SER A 96 1.88 -11.52 6.64
N MET A 97 2.09 -12.59 7.40
CA MET A 97 2.99 -13.66 7.00
C MET A 97 2.18 -14.65 6.16
N THR A 98 2.53 -14.84 4.90
CA THR A 98 1.86 -15.81 4.03
C THR A 98 2.19 -17.23 4.45
N ARG A 99 1.34 -18.19 4.04
CA ARG A 99 1.52 -19.61 4.34
C ARG A 99 1.45 -20.42 3.07
N ARG A 100 2.11 -21.57 3.01
CA ARG A 100 2.12 -22.40 1.80
C ARG A 100 0.74 -22.89 1.39
N GLU A 101 -0.14 -23.14 2.35
CA GLU A 101 -1.51 -23.59 2.13
C GLU A 101 -2.42 -22.45 1.62
N HIS A 102 -2.02 -21.21 1.87
CA HIS A 102 -2.73 -19.99 1.46
C HIS A 102 -1.71 -18.88 1.18
N PRO A 103 -0.99 -18.94 0.04
CA PRO A 103 0.10 -18.02 -0.27
C PRO A 103 -0.45 -16.70 -0.78
N GLU A 104 -1.17 -15.97 0.06
CA GLU A 104 -1.83 -14.72 -0.30
C GLU A 104 -1.76 -13.70 0.83
N HIS A 105 -1.56 -12.45 0.46
CA HIS A 105 -1.70 -11.28 1.30
C HIS A 105 -2.90 -10.47 0.83
N THR A 106 -3.81 -10.16 1.76
CA THR A 106 -4.89 -9.20 1.52
C THR A 106 -4.35 -7.79 1.59
N ILE A 107 -4.43 -7.06 0.47
CA ILE A 107 -4.07 -5.64 0.39
C ILE A 107 -5.25 -4.80 0.90
N LEU A 108 -6.43 -5.01 0.30
CA LEU A 108 -7.67 -4.29 0.63
C LEU A 108 -8.83 -5.27 0.83
N ASP A 109 -9.65 -5.06 1.85
CA ASP A 109 -10.88 -5.81 2.11
C ASP A 109 -11.79 -5.02 3.06
N GLY A 110 -13.08 -5.38 3.10
CA GLY A 110 -14.09 -4.74 3.94
C GLY A 110 -14.55 -3.37 3.44
N VAL A 111 -14.18 -2.97 2.22
CA VAL A 111 -14.66 -1.73 1.61
C VAL A 111 -16.05 -1.93 1.05
N VAL A 112 -16.98 -1.08 1.48
CA VAL A 112 -18.35 -1.02 1.00
C VAL A 112 -18.65 0.41 0.59
N GLY A 113 -19.33 0.56 -0.55
CA GLY A 113 -19.72 1.84 -1.12
C GLY A 113 -19.24 2.00 -2.56
N ARG A 114 -19.35 3.23 -3.06
CA ARG A 114 -18.96 3.58 -4.42
C ARG A 114 -17.66 4.34 -4.41
N GLY A 115 -16.70 3.92 -5.24
CA GLY A 115 -15.38 4.51 -5.22
C GLY A 115 -14.49 4.09 -6.36
N HIS A 116 -13.21 4.38 -6.19
CA HIS A 116 -12.16 3.93 -7.08
C HIS A 116 -10.82 3.79 -6.36
N TYR A 117 -10.16 2.67 -6.62
CA TYR A 117 -8.82 2.36 -6.17
C TYR A 117 -7.79 3.13 -7.00
N VAL A 118 -6.85 3.79 -6.34
CA VAL A 118 -5.87 4.69 -7.00
C VAL A 118 -4.43 4.27 -6.77
N GLY A 119 -4.15 3.26 -5.94
CA GLY A 119 -2.82 2.69 -5.91
C GLY A 119 -2.53 1.80 -4.73
N THR A 120 -1.33 1.23 -4.77
CA THR A 120 -0.80 0.33 -3.76
C THR A 120 0.67 0.60 -3.51
N PHE A 121 1.07 0.44 -2.25
CA PHE A 121 2.45 0.28 -1.84
C PHE A 121 2.63 -1.09 -1.21
N ILE A 122 3.75 -1.76 -1.47
CA ILE A 122 4.12 -3.04 -0.85
C ILE A 122 5.53 -2.95 -0.29
N ALA A 123 5.70 -3.47 0.93
CA ALA A 123 6.98 -3.78 1.56
C ALA A 123 7.05 -5.30 1.77
N TRP A 124 7.92 -5.97 1.02
CA TRP A 124 8.02 -7.43 0.98
C TRP A 124 9.35 -7.90 1.58
N THR A 125 9.27 -8.76 2.58
CA THR A 125 10.42 -9.40 3.23
C THR A 125 10.49 -10.85 2.74
N GLN A 126 11.46 -11.13 1.89
CA GLN A 126 11.59 -12.41 1.18
C GLN A 126 12.27 -13.44 2.09
N LEU A 127 11.49 -14.30 2.73
CA LEU A 127 12.00 -15.36 3.61
C LEU A 127 12.21 -16.69 2.88
N SER A 128 11.68 -16.80 1.66
CA SER A 128 11.79 -17.97 0.79
C SER A 128 12.91 -17.79 -0.24
N ASN A 129 13.68 -18.84 -0.50
CA ASN A 129 14.74 -18.81 -1.51
C ASN A 129 14.19 -18.79 -2.94
N GLY A 130 14.91 -18.11 -3.85
CA GLY A 130 14.61 -18.10 -5.29
C GLY A 130 13.92 -16.82 -5.75
N TRP A 131 13.32 -16.87 -6.94
CA TRP A 131 12.48 -15.80 -7.44
C TRP A 131 11.14 -15.80 -6.70
N TRP A 132 10.66 -14.62 -6.31
CA TRP A 132 9.53 -14.44 -5.39
C TRP A 132 8.29 -13.76 -6.00
N GLY A 133 8.41 -13.28 -7.23
CA GLY A 133 7.46 -12.33 -7.82
C GLY A 133 6.44 -12.92 -8.79
N GLU A 134 6.20 -14.23 -8.83
CA GLU A 134 5.23 -14.85 -9.76
C GLU A 134 3.76 -14.67 -9.34
N GLY A 135 3.51 -14.08 -8.17
CA GLY A 135 2.18 -14.02 -7.60
C GLY A 135 1.26 -13.00 -8.29
N GLU A 136 0.03 -13.39 -8.57
CA GLU A 136 -0.96 -12.52 -9.21
C GLU A 136 -1.51 -11.48 -8.22
N VAL A 137 -1.73 -10.25 -8.68
CA VAL A 137 -2.59 -9.27 -7.99
C VAL A 137 -4.02 -9.39 -8.52
N LYS A 138 -4.99 -9.49 -7.61
CA LYS A 138 -6.39 -9.76 -7.94
C LYS A 138 -7.30 -8.69 -7.37
N PHE A 139 -8.27 -8.26 -8.18
CA PHE A 139 -9.33 -7.33 -7.77
C PHE A 139 -10.68 -8.03 -7.93
N TYR A 140 -11.35 -8.21 -6.80
CA TYR A 140 -12.72 -8.67 -6.69
C TYR A 140 -13.59 -7.43 -6.54
N ILE A 141 -14.52 -7.23 -7.47
CA ILE A 141 -15.29 -5.98 -7.60
C ILE A 141 -16.77 -6.31 -7.59
N ASP A 142 -17.56 -5.51 -6.87
CA ASP A 142 -19.02 -5.50 -6.92
C ASP A 142 -19.66 -6.89 -6.74
N GLY A 143 -19.23 -7.63 -5.70
CA GLY A 143 -19.79 -8.93 -5.32
C GLY A 143 -19.07 -10.15 -5.85
N ASP A 144 -17.92 -9.98 -6.50
CA ASP A 144 -17.02 -11.08 -6.86
C ASP A 144 -16.61 -11.89 -5.62
N THR A 145 -16.61 -13.23 -5.76
CA THR A 145 -16.28 -14.14 -4.66
C THR A 145 -15.06 -15.01 -4.98
N GLU A 146 -15.27 -16.08 -5.75
CA GLU A 146 -14.23 -17.04 -6.12
C GLU A 146 -13.34 -16.49 -7.25
N TYR A 147 -13.94 -15.82 -8.22
CA TYR A 147 -13.27 -15.34 -9.43
C TYR A 147 -13.17 -13.82 -9.40
N PRO A 148 -11.96 -13.23 -9.55
CA PRO A 148 -11.79 -11.79 -9.61
C PRO A 148 -12.12 -11.25 -11.00
N THR A 149 -12.72 -10.06 -11.06
CA THR A 149 -12.90 -9.30 -12.32
C THR A 149 -11.57 -8.94 -12.98
N ILE A 150 -10.53 -8.62 -12.19
CA ILE A 150 -9.19 -8.32 -12.70
C ILE A 150 -8.18 -9.28 -12.06
N CYS A 151 -7.43 -9.99 -12.89
CA CYS A 151 -6.35 -10.88 -12.47
C CYS A 151 -5.07 -10.50 -13.23
N GLY A 152 -3.99 -10.23 -12.48
CA GLY A 152 -2.66 -10.05 -13.04
C GLY A 152 -2.01 -11.37 -13.43
N THR A 153 -0.76 -11.30 -13.90
CA THR A 153 0.05 -12.45 -14.34
C THR A 153 1.24 -12.74 -13.44
N GLY A 154 1.73 -11.72 -12.74
CA GLY A 154 2.87 -11.77 -11.84
C GLY A 154 2.95 -10.48 -11.03
N THR A 155 3.69 -10.51 -9.93
CA THR A 155 3.91 -9.35 -9.07
C THR A 155 4.80 -8.36 -9.81
N GLU A 156 5.84 -8.84 -10.48
CA GLU A 156 6.72 -7.99 -11.26
C GLU A 156 5.99 -7.31 -12.42
N ASP A 157 5.10 -8.05 -13.07
CA ASP A 157 4.27 -7.56 -14.17
C ASP A 157 3.30 -6.48 -13.67
N TYR A 158 2.67 -6.69 -12.51
CA TYR A 158 1.77 -5.71 -11.92
C TYR A 158 2.48 -4.40 -11.60
N PHE A 159 3.73 -4.44 -11.16
CA PHE A 159 4.54 -3.25 -10.91
C PHE A 159 5.30 -2.74 -12.15
N GLY A 160 5.03 -3.31 -13.33
CA GLY A 160 5.42 -2.76 -14.63
C GLY A 160 6.86 -3.00 -15.04
N GLY A 161 7.55 -3.96 -14.43
CA GLY A 161 8.77 -4.51 -15.01
C GLY A 161 8.50 -5.90 -15.58
N ALA A 162 9.56 -6.70 -15.72
CA ALA A 162 9.50 -8.06 -16.23
C ALA A 162 10.79 -8.81 -15.85
N TRP A 163 10.80 -10.14 -16.05
CA TRP A 163 12.01 -10.98 -16.01
C TRP A 163 12.84 -10.80 -14.72
N GLY A 164 12.20 -10.91 -13.57
CA GLY A 164 12.91 -10.84 -12.29
C GLY A 164 13.43 -9.45 -11.91
N PHE A 165 13.01 -8.41 -12.63
CA PHE A 165 13.50 -7.02 -12.55
C PHE A 165 15.00 -6.83 -12.81
N GLY A 166 15.66 -7.75 -13.52
CA GLY A 166 16.97 -7.53 -14.16
C GLY A 166 18.11 -7.02 -13.26
N GLY A 167 17.97 -7.14 -11.94
CA GLY A 167 18.91 -6.60 -10.95
C GLY A 167 18.85 -5.08 -10.75
N GLN A 168 17.77 -4.40 -11.15
CA GLN A 168 17.65 -2.94 -11.08
C GLN A 168 16.44 -2.47 -10.27
N THR A 169 16.62 -1.37 -9.54
CA THR A 169 15.53 -0.60 -8.91
C THR A 169 15.11 0.55 -9.82
N TYR A 170 13.87 1.00 -9.70
CA TYR A 170 13.38 2.13 -10.50
C TYR A 170 12.29 2.93 -9.77
N CYS A 171 12.12 4.17 -10.22
CA CYS A 171 10.99 5.04 -9.89
C CYS A 171 10.48 5.69 -11.17
N THR A 172 9.18 5.64 -11.38
CA THR A 172 8.47 6.36 -12.44
C THR A 172 7.28 7.12 -11.85
N PRO A 173 6.62 8.01 -12.61
CA PRO A 173 5.43 8.71 -12.14
C PRO A 173 4.31 7.80 -11.62
N PHE A 174 4.15 6.59 -12.17
CA PHE A 174 3.01 5.70 -11.86
C PHE A 174 3.41 4.36 -11.25
N LEU A 175 4.64 3.90 -11.45
CA LEU A 175 5.10 2.56 -11.08
C LEU A 175 6.51 2.62 -10.49
N GLY A 176 6.87 1.74 -9.57
CA GLY A 176 8.22 1.71 -9.04
C GLY A 176 8.58 0.48 -8.22
N TYR A 177 9.88 0.24 -8.18
CA TYR A 177 10.57 -0.71 -7.33
C TYR A 177 11.75 0.02 -6.64
N PRO A 178 11.46 0.97 -5.72
CA PRO A 178 12.45 1.88 -5.17
C PRO A 178 13.48 1.24 -4.23
N LEU A 179 13.21 0.05 -3.69
CA LEU A 179 14.12 -0.63 -2.76
C LEU A 179 14.33 -2.08 -3.17
N PHE A 180 15.60 -2.43 -3.32
CA PHE A 180 16.10 -3.79 -3.20
C PHE A 180 17.28 -3.78 -2.22
N ARG A 181 17.11 -4.40 -1.05
CA ARG A 181 18.18 -4.55 -0.04
C ARG A 181 18.48 -6.03 0.11
N ASN A 182 19.74 -6.41 -0.14
CA ASN A 182 20.23 -7.78 -0.04
C ASN A 182 21.66 -7.76 0.49
N GLU A 183 21.81 -7.39 1.75
CA GLU A 183 23.11 -7.33 2.42
C GLU A 183 23.43 -8.67 3.10
N PRO A 184 24.72 -9.09 3.14
CA PRO A 184 25.10 -10.33 3.80
C PRO A 184 24.64 -10.38 5.26
N GLY A 185 23.92 -11.43 5.64
CA GLY A 185 23.39 -11.63 6.99
C GLY A 185 22.01 -11.02 7.24
N GLU A 186 21.43 -10.34 6.26
CA GLU A 186 20.06 -9.83 6.31
C GLU A 186 19.11 -10.63 5.42
N VAL A 187 17.81 -10.57 5.74
CA VAL A 187 16.76 -11.07 4.86
C VAL A 187 16.55 -10.09 3.71
N PRO A 188 16.44 -10.54 2.44
CA PRO A 188 16.18 -9.64 1.33
C PRO A 188 14.86 -8.87 1.51
N ARG A 189 14.91 -7.56 1.27
CA ARG A 189 13.77 -6.65 1.40
C ARG A 189 13.53 -5.88 0.13
N HIS A 190 12.26 -5.80 -0.23
CA HIS A 190 11.78 -5.21 -1.46
C HIS A 190 10.71 -4.17 -1.13
N ALA A 191 10.65 -3.09 -1.90
CA ALA A 191 9.55 -2.15 -1.82
C ALA A 191 9.07 -1.76 -3.21
N LEU A 192 7.76 -1.75 -3.42
CA LEU A 192 7.11 -1.57 -4.72
C LEU A 192 5.92 -0.61 -4.60
N TYR A 193 5.64 0.16 -5.65
CA TYR A 193 4.42 0.97 -5.71
C TYR A 193 3.81 0.99 -7.11
N ARG A 194 2.48 1.13 -7.17
CA ARG A 194 1.71 1.36 -8.39
C ARG A 194 0.58 2.33 -8.13
N TRP A 195 0.40 3.29 -9.03
CA TRP A 195 -0.63 4.32 -8.99
C TRP A 195 -1.58 4.17 -10.18
N HIS A 196 -2.84 3.92 -9.88
CA HIS A 196 -3.95 3.83 -10.84
C HIS A 196 -4.59 5.21 -11.07
N ILE A 197 -3.79 6.18 -11.51
CA ILE A 197 -4.24 7.56 -11.72
C ILE A 197 -4.89 7.70 -13.10
N CYS A 198 -4.19 7.22 -14.13
CA CYS A 198 -4.70 7.22 -15.51
C CYS A 198 -5.64 6.03 -15.79
N ASP A 199 -5.59 5.01 -14.94
CA ASP A 199 -6.29 3.73 -15.04
C ASP A 199 -6.99 3.33 -13.71
N PRO A 200 -7.84 4.21 -13.11
CA PRO A 200 -8.47 3.94 -11.82
C PRO A 200 -9.39 2.71 -11.88
N ILE A 201 -9.29 1.84 -10.87
CA ILE A 201 -10.13 0.65 -10.75
C ILE A 201 -11.38 1.02 -9.96
N ARG A 202 -12.52 1.12 -10.66
CA ARG A 202 -13.78 1.64 -10.11
C ARG A 202 -14.66 0.52 -9.58
N PHE A 203 -15.38 0.80 -8.50
CA PHE A 203 -16.36 -0.11 -7.90
C PHE A 203 -17.61 0.67 -7.48
N LYS A 204 -18.77 0.00 -7.51
CA LYS A 204 -20.08 0.57 -7.14
C LYS A 204 -20.56 0.10 -5.76
N HIS A 205 -20.20 -1.10 -5.36
CA HIS A 205 -20.71 -1.77 -4.16
C HIS A 205 -19.60 -2.14 -3.19
N ASP A 206 -18.54 -2.79 -3.67
CA ASP A 206 -17.44 -3.28 -2.84
C ASP A 206 -16.19 -3.56 -3.67
N ILE A 207 -15.05 -3.62 -2.98
CA ILE A 207 -13.78 -4.04 -3.56
C ILE A 207 -12.97 -4.82 -2.54
N ARG A 208 -12.38 -5.93 -3.00
CA ARG A 208 -11.32 -6.66 -2.29
C ARG A 208 -10.13 -6.85 -3.21
N VAL A 209 -8.94 -6.61 -2.68
CA VAL A 209 -7.67 -6.67 -3.41
C VAL A 209 -6.70 -7.60 -2.70
N THR A 210 -6.15 -8.57 -3.42
CA THR A 210 -5.19 -9.52 -2.89
C THR A 210 -3.96 -9.62 -3.78
N ILE A 211 -2.86 -10.10 -3.21
CA ILE A 211 -1.64 -10.46 -3.94
C ILE A 211 -1.14 -11.80 -3.48
N GLN A 212 -0.80 -12.68 -4.42
CA GLN A 212 -0.24 -13.98 -4.09
C GLN A 212 1.27 -13.88 -3.80
N ALA A 213 1.77 -14.77 -2.96
CA ALA A 213 3.18 -14.95 -2.69
C ALA A 213 3.66 -16.24 -3.37
N LEU A 214 3.93 -16.15 -4.68
CA LEU A 214 4.36 -17.28 -5.50
C LEU A 214 5.73 -17.00 -6.10
N GLY A 215 6.57 -18.03 -6.13
CA GLY A 215 7.88 -18.02 -6.75
C GLY A 215 8.12 -19.24 -7.64
N TRP A 216 9.38 -19.58 -7.87
CA TRP A 216 9.76 -20.79 -8.61
C TRP A 216 10.45 -21.83 -7.75
N TYR A 217 9.93 -23.05 -7.78
CA TYR A 217 10.73 -24.21 -7.41
C TYR A 217 11.81 -24.48 -8.47
N PRO A 218 12.94 -25.12 -8.11
CA PRO A 218 13.98 -25.53 -9.07
C PRO A 218 13.49 -26.45 -10.21
N ASN A 219 12.30 -27.04 -10.08
CA ASN A 219 11.69 -27.90 -11.08
C ASN A 219 10.73 -27.16 -12.05
N GLY A 220 10.69 -25.83 -12.00
CA GLY A 220 9.87 -25.00 -12.89
C GLY A 220 8.37 -25.00 -12.57
N LYS A 221 7.98 -25.33 -11.32
CA LYS A 221 6.60 -25.20 -10.83
C LYS A 221 6.49 -24.02 -9.88
N TYR A 222 5.29 -23.41 -9.83
CA TYR A 222 5.01 -22.36 -8.87
C TYR A 222 5.21 -22.84 -7.44
N GLN A 223 5.94 -22.04 -6.68
CA GLN A 223 6.27 -22.25 -5.29
C GLN A 223 5.42 -21.32 -4.42
N PRO A 224 4.49 -21.86 -3.61
CA PRO A 224 3.90 -21.11 -2.49
C PRO A 224 4.99 -20.67 -1.52
N LEU A 225 5.05 -19.36 -1.25
CA LEU A 225 6.05 -18.74 -0.38
C LEU A 225 5.49 -18.54 1.03
N THR A 226 6.39 -18.38 1.99
CA THR A 226 6.08 -18.04 3.37
C THR A 226 6.85 -16.77 3.70
N ASP A 227 6.38 -15.68 3.12
CA ASP A 227 7.03 -14.37 3.14
C ASP A 227 6.19 -13.40 3.97
N ASP A 228 6.84 -12.33 4.43
CA ASP A 228 6.21 -11.32 5.26
C ASP A 228 5.98 -10.04 4.45
N ILE A 229 4.70 -9.71 4.27
CA ILE A 229 4.26 -8.67 3.33
C ILE A 229 3.45 -7.65 4.12
N ALA A 230 3.88 -6.39 4.05
CA ALA A 230 3.09 -5.24 4.46
C ALA A 230 2.68 -4.42 3.23
N SER A 231 1.54 -3.76 3.30
CA SER A 231 1.00 -2.98 2.19
C SER A 231 0.22 -1.76 2.67
N VAL A 232 0.07 -0.78 1.78
CA VAL A 232 -0.89 0.31 1.91
C VAL A 232 -1.73 0.35 0.65
N ALA A 233 -3.05 0.22 0.81
CA ALA A 233 -4.02 0.50 -0.22
C ALA A 233 -4.38 1.99 -0.20
N TYR A 234 -4.58 2.60 -1.38
CA TYR A 234 -5.02 3.98 -1.53
C TYR A 234 -6.25 4.02 -2.45
N TRP A 235 -7.33 4.66 -2.02
CA TRP A 235 -8.57 4.75 -2.79
C TRP A 235 -9.36 6.00 -2.45
N TYR A 236 -10.38 6.29 -3.26
CA TYR A 236 -11.42 7.26 -2.92
C TYR A 236 -12.76 6.57 -2.84
N GLN A 237 -13.61 6.94 -1.89
CA GLN A 237 -14.99 6.48 -1.84
C GLN A 237 -15.96 7.54 -1.31
N THR A 238 -17.24 7.33 -1.58
CA THR A 238 -18.32 8.06 -0.93
C THR A 238 -18.49 7.61 0.52
N GLU A 239 -18.80 8.55 1.40
CA GLU A 239 -19.13 8.28 2.79
C GLU A 239 -20.59 7.82 2.97
N PRO A 240 -20.90 7.05 4.02
CA PRO A 240 -19.97 6.54 5.05
C PRO A 240 -19.11 5.37 4.57
N HIS A 241 -17.89 5.26 5.09
CA HIS A 241 -17.02 4.10 4.95
C HIS A 241 -17.19 3.10 6.10
N ALA A 242 -16.81 1.85 5.84
CA ALA A 242 -16.75 0.82 6.87
C ALA A 242 -15.54 1.05 7.79
N PRO A 243 -15.66 0.84 9.11
CA PRO A 243 -14.53 0.99 10.01
C PRO A 243 -13.39 0.04 9.65
N PHE A 244 -12.16 0.52 9.79
CA PHE A 244 -10.98 -0.27 9.49
C PHE A 244 -10.79 -1.39 10.52
N PRO A 245 -10.18 -2.53 10.13
CA PRO A 245 -9.78 -3.53 11.11
C PRO A 245 -8.79 -2.91 12.11
N PRO A 246 -8.77 -3.38 13.37
CA PRO A 246 -7.81 -2.87 14.35
C PRO A 246 -6.37 -2.97 13.84
N MET A 247 -5.63 -1.87 13.94
CA MET A 247 -4.19 -1.86 13.66
C MET A 247 -3.49 -2.94 14.49
N LEU A 248 -2.59 -3.70 13.85
CA LEU A 248 -1.81 -4.72 14.55
C LEU A 248 -1.04 -4.14 15.74
N PRO A 249 -0.89 -4.91 16.84
CA PRO A 249 -0.04 -4.50 17.95
C PRO A 249 1.37 -4.12 17.49
N LEU A 250 2.01 -3.17 18.16
CA LEU A 250 3.32 -2.63 17.76
C LEU A 250 4.36 -3.72 17.44
N ARG A 251 4.45 -4.76 18.27
CA ARG A 251 5.42 -5.86 18.12
C ARG A 251 5.19 -6.68 16.85
N GLU A 252 3.97 -6.74 16.35
CA GLU A 252 3.62 -7.43 15.10
C GLU A 252 3.87 -6.55 13.87
N ARG A 253 4.20 -5.27 14.06
CA ARG A 253 4.52 -4.30 13.00
C ARG A 253 6.03 -4.06 12.81
N TRP A 254 6.88 -4.68 13.61
CA TRP A 254 8.33 -4.59 13.44
C TRP A 254 8.78 -5.28 12.15
N SER A 255 9.56 -4.60 11.32
CA SER A 255 10.20 -5.23 10.17
C SER A 255 11.03 -6.43 10.64
N ARG A 256 10.96 -7.54 9.89
CA ARG A 256 11.67 -8.78 10.20
C ARG A 256 13.05 -8.80 9.57
#